data_AF-A0A8T5NVM4-F1
#
_entry.id   AF-A0A8T5NVM4-F1
#
_cell.length_a   1.000
_cell.length_b   1.000
_cell.length_c   1.000
_cell.angle_alpha   90.00
_cell.angle_beta   90.00
_cell.angle_gamma   90.00
#
_symmetry.space_group_name_H-M   'P 1'
#
loop_
_entity.id
_entity.type
_entity.pdbx_description
1 polymer ?
#
loop_
_entity_poly.entity_id
_entity_poly.type
_entity_poly.pdbx_seq_one_letter_code
_entity_poly.pdbx_strand_id
1 'polypeptide(L)'
;IITGSAVTIAAATIPPAASGDGTSSSSPGGSTIANVFRVAKMNAGEKKTLDINDEKTGIVNIIFKVKSLAAAIKFEIINHETMPESVEENKDVEVYKYFEISTTNLPSDNIESASIKFEVDKAWIESKGFEPEDVVLMRYIGRWQELETEMISESTTKVIYESTTPGFSVFAVSVKKIVAEEVEGVEETKPEVIEESVIEEEEEGSKGWLLVTVIILALVMVGVLFYFNKEKLLSKSNK
;
A
#
# COMPACT_ATOMS: atom_id res chain seq x y z
N ILE A 1 50.71 -58.31 22.16
CA ILE A 1 51.19 -57.07 21.52
C ILE A 1 50.27 -56.81 20.34
N ILE A 2 49.43 -55.78 20.47
CA ILE A 2 48.65 -55.03 19.47
C ILE A 2 47.69 -55.83 18.56
N THR A 3 46.43 -55.74 18.95
CA THR A 3 45.20 -55.83 18.16
C THR A 3 45.18 -54.81 17.02
N GLY A 4 44.77 -55.21 15.81
CA GLY A 4 44.47 -54.31 14.69
C GLY A 4 43.21 -54.75 13.97
N SER A 5 42.04 -54.36 14.49
CA SER A 5 40.76 -54.45 13.79
C SER A 5 40.48 -53.11 13.13
N ALA A 6 40.44 -53.09 11.80
CA ALA A 6 39.92 -51.97 11.04
C ALA A 6 38.40 -51.88 11.25
N VAL A 7 37.93 -50.79 11.83
CA VAL A 7 36.50 -50.46 11.95
C VAL A 7 36.15 -49.54 10.80
N THR A 8 35.35 -50.05 9.87
CA THR A 8 34.68 -49.26 8.83
C THR A 8 33.60 -48.40 9.48
N ILE A 9 33.71 -47.08 9.34
CA ILE A 9 32.72 -46.12 9.86
C ILE A 9 31.62 -45.99 8.80
N ALA A 10 30.45 -46.54 9.07
CA ALA A 10 29.26 -46.31 8.24
C ALA A 10 28.72 -44.90 8.52
N ALA A 11 28.52 -44.13 7.44
CA ALA A 11 27.89 -42.82 7.49
C ALA A 11 26.41 -42.96 7.89
N ALA A 12 26.00 -42.26 8.96
CA ALA A 12 24.60 -42.16 9.37
C ALA A 12 23.85 -41.21 8.42
N THR A 13 22.96 -41.76 7.62
CA THR A 13 21.96 -41.02 6.85
C THR A 13 20.93 -40.41 7.79
N ILE A 14 20.80 -39.09 7.76
CA ILE A 14 19.77 -38.32 8.47
C ILE A 14 18.44 -38.56 7.76
N PRO A 15 17.38 -39.06 8.42
CA PRO A 15 16.06 -39.16 7.81
C PRO A 15 15.44 -37.77 7.60
N PRO A 16 14.68 -37.54 6.50
CA PRO A 16 13.91 -36.31 6.34
C PRO A 16 12.84 -36.21 7.43
N ALA A 17 12.72 -35.03 8.02
CA ALA A 17 11.72 -34.72 9.05
C ALA A 17 10.31 -34.96 8.51
N ALA A 18 9.55 -35.74 9.27
CA ALA A 18 8.17 -36.10 9.00
C ALA A 18 7.28 -34.85 8.92
N SER A 19 6.44 -34.84 7.89
CA SER A 19 5.21 -34.06 7.79
C SER A 19 4.37 -34.27 9.05
N GLY A 20 4.28 -33.23 9.88
CA GLY A 20 3.42 -33.22 11.05
C GLY A 20 1.95 -33.08 10.63
N ASP A 21 1.16 -34.06 11.04
CA ASP A 21 -0.30 -34.08 10.95
C ASP A 21 -0.91 -32.77 11.47
N GLY A 22 -1.54 -32.04 10.56
CA GLY A 22 -2.36 -30.88 10.89
C GLY A 22 -3.60 -31.33 11.65
N THR A 23 -3.62 -31.11 12.96
CA THR A 23 -4.85 -31.21 13.74
C THR A 23 -5.73 -30.01 13.37
N SER A 24 -6.64 -30.19 12.41
CA SER A 24 -7.65 -29.19 12.06
C SER A 24 -8.68 -29.11 13.19
N SER A 25 -8.46 -28.21 14.13
CA SER A 25 -9.50 -27.78 15.06
C SER A 25 -10.44 -26.85 14.29
N SER A 26 -11.53 -27.42 13.77
CA SER A 26 -12.61 -26.68 13.14
C SER A 26 -13.33 -25.89 14.23
N SER A 27 -12.96 -24.62 14.37
CA SER A 27 -13.71 -23.67 15.19
C SER A 27 -15.06 -23.37 14.52
N PRO A 28 -16.17 -23.17 15.26
CA PRO A 28 -17.51 -23.02 14.70
C PRO A 28 -17.75 -21.81 13.78
N GLY A 29 -16.72 -20.98 13.50
CA GLY A 29 -16.78 -19.79 12.64
C GLY A 29 -16.06 -19.91 11.28
N GLY A 30 -15.63 -21.11 10.86
CA GLY A 30 -15.02 -21.30 9.53
C GLY A 30 -13.62 -20.71 9.35
N SER A 31 -12.90 -20.45 10.45
CA SER A 31 -11.51 -19.98 10.41
C SER A 31 -10.54 -21.14 10.23
N THR A 32 -9.58 -21.00 9.31
CA THR A 32 -8.54 -22.01 9.08
C THR A 32 -7.17 -21.36 8.93
N ILE A 33 -6.13 -21.96 9.51
CA ILE A 33 -4.75 -21.51 9.27
C ILE A 33 -4.42 -21.82 7.81
N ALA A 34 -4.26 -20.78 7.00
CA ALA A 34 -3.90 -20.90 5.59
C ALA A 34 -2.40 -21.14 5.45
N ASN A 35 -1.57 -20.34 6.13
CA ASN A 35 -0.12 -20.39 5.99
C ASN A 35 0.61 -20.06 7.30
N VAL A 36 1.80 -20.65 7.49
CA VAL A 36 2.68 -20.38 8.64
C VAL A 36 4.10 -20.13 8.18
N PHE A 37 4.66 -18.97 8.53
CA PHE A 37 6.06 -18.61 8.22
C PHE A 37 6.88 -18.45 9.49
N ARG A 38 8.17 -18.77 9.39
CA ARG A 38 9.14 -18.57 10.48
C ARG A 38 10.32 -17.78 9.98
N VAL A 39 10.64 -16.70 10.69
CA VAL A 39 11.83 -15.88 10.43
C VAL A 39 12.76 -16.00 11.63
N ALA A 40 13.92 -16.62 11.42
CA ALA A 40 14.85 -16.93 12.49
C ALA A 40 15.38 -15.66 13.17
N LYS A 41 15.71 -14.64 12.37
CA LYS A 41 16.27 -13.37 12.84
C LYS A 41 16.08 -12.29 11.77
N MET A 42 15.85 -11.06 12.22
CA MET A 42 15.91 -9.84 11.41
C MET A 42 16.58 -8.73 12.20
N ASN A 43 17.47 -7.98 11.55
CA ASN A 43 18.13 -6.82 12.14
C ASN A 43 17.31 -5.55 11.91
N ALA A 44 17.59 -4.51 12.71
CA ALA A 44 17.01 -3.19 12.50
C ALA A 44 17.24 -2.71 11.05
N GLY A 45 16.20 -2.21 10.41
CA GLY A 45 16.26 -1.74 9.04
C GLY A 45 16.14 -2.82 7.97
N GLU A 46 16.14 -4.10 8.34
CA GLU A 46 16.07 -5.21 7.39
C GLU A 46 14.66 -5.34 6.81
N LYS A 47 14.57 -5.41 5.48
CA LYS A 47 13.33 -5.63 4.74
C LYS A 47 13.20 -7.12 4.41
N LYS A 48 12.04 -7.72 4.69
CA LYS A 48 11.74 -9.11 4.39
C LYS A 48 10.44 -9.21 3.59
N THR A 49 10.45 -10.11 2.61
CA THR A 49 9.26 -10.51 1.85
C THR A 49 8.85 -11.92 2.27
N LEU A 50 7.56 -12.12 2.50
CA LEU A 50 6.92 -13.42 2.67
C LEU A 50 6.03 -13.65 1.45
N ASP A 51 6.42 -14.60 0.60
CA ASP A 51 5.63 -15.01 -0.56
C ASP A 51 4.59 -16.03 -0.11
N ILE A 52 3.32 -15.69 -0.29
CA ILE A 52 2.18 -16.45 0.23
C ILE A 52 1.41 -17.12 -0.91
N ASN A 53 1.04 -16.34 -1.93
CA ASN A 53 0.29 -16.78 -3.11
C ASN A 53 -0.89 -17.70 -2.75
N ASP A 54 -1.71 -17.25 -1.80
CA ASP A 54 -2.83 -18.02 -1.26
C ASP A 54 -4.15 -17.52 -1.82
N GLU A 55 -4.79 -18.34 -2.65
CA GLU A 55 -6.04 -17.96 -3.32
C GLU A 55 -7.20 -17.76 -2.35
N LYS A 56 -7.21 -18.44 -1.20
CA LYS A 56 -8.32 -18.33 -0.22
C LYS A 56 -8.36 -16.96 0.43
N THR A 57 -7.21 -16.49 0.90
CA THR A 57 -7.03 -15.15 1.48
C THR A 57 -6.87 -14.06 0.43
N GLY A 58 -6.44 -14.42 -0.79
CA GLY A 58 -6.09 -13.48 -1.85
C GLY A 58 -4.73 -12.80 -1.64
N ILE A 59 -3.95 -13.20 -0.63
CA ILE A 59 -2.66 -12.58 -0.35
C ILE A 59 -1.59 -13.15 -1.29
N VAL A 60 -0.92 -12.25 -2.02
CA VAL A 60 0.21 -12.58 -2.88
C VAL A 60 1.49 -12.58 -2.06
N ASN A 61 1.79 -11.47 -1.40
CA ASN A 61 2.94 -11.36 -0.49
C ASN A 61 2.74 -10.32 0.60
N ILE A 62 3.55 -10.43 1.65
CA ILE A 62 3.69 -9.42 2.69
C ILE A 62 5.14 -8.96 2.70
N ILE A 63 5.34 -7.65 2.69
CA ILE A 63 6.64 -7.02 2.79
C ILE A 63 6.68 -6.24 4.09
N PHE A 64 7.70 -6.44 4.91
CA PHE A 64 7.80 -5.72 6.17
C PHE A 64 9.25 -5.40 6.54
N LYS A 65 9.41 -4.38 7.37
CA LYS A 65 10.68 -3.87 7.89
C LYS A 65 10.57 -3.69 9.40
N VAL A 66 11.64 -3.99 10.14
CA VAL A 66 11.65 -3.90 11.61
C VAL A 66 12.54 -2.77 12.12
N LYS A 67 12.11 -2.09 13.19
CA LYS A 67 12.86 -0.98 13.82
C LYS A 67 14.05 -1.46 14.66
N SER A 68 13.92 -2.65 15.24
CA SER A 68 14.93 -3.25 16.12
C SER A 68 15.04 -4.76 15.89
N LEU A 69 16.12 -5.35 16.42
CA LEU A 69 16.40 -6.78 16.30
C LEU A 69 15.20 -7.62 16.76
N ALA A 70 14.70 -8.50 15.88
CA ALA A 70 13.69 -9.49 16.19
C ALA A 70 14.21 -10.90 15.86
N ALA A 71 13.86 -11.88 16.67
CA ALA A 71 14.29 -13.26 16.49
C ALA A 71 13.15 -14.24 16.76
N ALA A 72 13.21 -15.40 16.12
CA ALA A 72 12.20 -16.45 16.21
C ALA A 72 10.77 -15.92 15.97
N ILE A 73 10.61 -15.10 14.93
CA ILE A 73 9.32 -14.54 14.54
C ILE A 73 8.51 -15.65 13.89
N LYS A 74 7.24 -15.78 14.29
CA LYS A 74 6.26 -16.66 13.66
C LYS A 74 5.14 -15.80 13.08
N PHE A 75 4.78 -16.05 11.82
CA PHE A 75 3.60 -15.49 11.19
C PHE A 75 2.59 -16.60 11.00
N GLU A 76 1.33 -16.34 11.34
CA GLU A 76 0.19 -17.18 11.03
C GLU A 76 -0.81 -16.36 10.22
N ILE A 77 -1.08 -16.83 9.01
CA ILE A 77 -2.11 -16.26 8.14
C ILE A 77 -3.31 -17.17 8.28
N ILE A 78 -4.42 -16.61 8.76
CA ILE A 78 -5.66 -17.31 9.02
C ILE A 78 -6.69 -16.80 8.03
N ASN A 79 -7.27 -17.72 7.25
CA ASN A 79 -8.41 -17.42 6.39
C ASN A 79 -9.68 -17.49 7.23
N HIS A 80 -10.56 -16.50 7.06
CA HIS A 80 -11.87 -16.48 7.67
C HIS A 80 -12.93 -16.56 6.57
N GLU A 81 -13.65 -17.68 6.49
CA GLU A 81 -14.70 -17.88 5.48
C GLU A 81 -15.90 -16.94 5.67
N THR A 82 -16.12 -16.50 6.92
CA THR A 82 -17.14 -15.54 7.30
C THR A 82 -16.54 -14.48 8.21
N MET A 83 -17.31 -13.44 8.53
CA MET A 83 -16.87 -12.40 9.45
C MET A 83 -16.46 -13.03 10.79
N PRO A 84 -15.24 -12.79 11.29
CA PRO A 84 -14.80 -13.32 12.58
C PRO A 84 -15.66 -12.81 13.73
N GLU A 85 -15.90 -13.63 14.76
CA GLU A 85 -16.63 -13.18 15.97
C GLU A 85 -15.89 -12.06 16.75
N SER A 86 -14.60 -11.88 16.49
CA SER A 86 -13.75 -10.88 17.14
C SER A 86 -13.91 -9.47 16.56
N VAL A 87 -14.66 -9.31 15.47
CA VAL A 87 -14.83 -8.02 14.79
C VAL A 87 -16.29 -7.58 14.71
N GLU A 88 -16.50 -6.27 14.72
CA GLU A 88 -17.83 -5.68 14.50
C GLU A 88 -18.16 -5.64 13.00
N GLU A 89 -19.44 -5.69 12.65
CA GLU A 89 -19.88 -5.59 11.26
C GLU A 89 -19.72 -4.15 10.74
N ASN A 90 -19.17 -3.99 9.53
CA ASN A 90 -19.20 -2.73 8.79
C ASN A 90 -20.26 -2.82 7.69
N LYS A 91 -21.36 -2.07 7.84
CA LYS A 91 -22.52 -2.10 6.93
C LYS A 91 -22.36 -1.21 5.70
N ASP A 92 -21.33 -0.37 5.69
CA ASP A 92 -21.11 0.62 4.63
C ASP A 92 -20.19 0.08 3.52
N VAL A 93 -19.65 -1.13 3.70
CA VAL A 93 -18.74 -1.77 2.76
C VAL A 93 -19.23 -3.17 2.40
N GLU A 94 -18.95 -3.57 1.16
CA GLU A 94 -19.16 -4.96 0.73
C GLU A 94 -17.82 -5.70 0.81
N VAL A 95 -17.76 -6.79 1.58
CA VAL A 95 -16.52 -7.52 1.82
C VAL A 95 -16.36 -8.70 0.85
N TYR A 96 -15.19 -8.79 0.24
CA TYR A 96 -14.76 -9.93 -0.58
C TYR A 96 -14.25 -11.09 0.27
N LYS A 97 -13.25 -10.80 1.13
CA LYS A 97 -12.51 -11.81 1.90
C LYS A 97 -12.09 -11.24 3.25
N TYR A 98 -12.14 -12.10 4.26
CA TYR A 98 -11.56 -11.83 5.58
C TYR A 98 -10.32 -12.69 5.79
N PHE A 99 -9.28 -12.09 6.34
CA PHE A 99 -8.09 -12.82 6.77
C PHE A 99 -7.46 -12.16 7.99
N GLU A 100 -6.69 -12.91 8.74
CA GLU A 100 -5.95 -12.41 9.89
C GLU A 100 -4.48 -12.75 9.74
N ILE A 101 -3.64 -11.78 10.08
CA ILE A 101 -2.19 -11.98 10.17
C ILE A 101 -1.83 -11.83 11.65
N SER A 102 -1.46 -12.96 12.26
CA SER A 102 -1.01 -13.01 13.65
C SER A 102 0.49 -13.24 13.71
N THR A 103 1.16 -12.54 14.63
CA THR A 103 2.61 -12.61 14.79
C THR A 103 3.02 -12.95 16.21
N THR A 104 3.95 -13.90 16.36
CA THR A 104 4.65 -14.18 17.63
C THR A 104 6.06 -13.60 17.59
N ASN A 105 6.51 -13.02 18.70
CA ASN A 105 7.84 -12.39 18.85
C ASN A 105 8.11 -11.20 17.91
N LEU A 106 7.05 -10.55 17.41
CA LEU A 106 7.12 -9.31 16.66
C LEU A 106 6.00 -8.38 17.13
N PRO A 107 6.25 -7.50 18.12
CA PRO A 107 5.25 -6.53 18.55
C PRO A 107 5.03 -5.47 17.45
N SER A 108 3.81 -4.94 17.36
CA SER A 108 3.43 -3.92 16.37
C SER A 108 4.37 -2.72 16.36
N ASP A 109 4.81 -2.28 17.55
CA ASP A 109 5.67 -1.10 17.69
C ASP A 109 7.07 -1.31 17.09
N ASN A 110 7.49 -2.56 16.93
CA ASN A 110 8.75 -2.92 16.28
C ASN A 110 8.63 -3.02 14.75
N ILE A 111 7.43 -2.91 14.19
CA ILE A 111 7.23 -2.82 12.74
C ILE A 111 7.54 -1.38 12.32
N GLU A 112 8.52 -1.19 11.45
CA GLU A 112 8.89 0.11 10.88
C GLU A 112 7.95 0.47 9.73
N SER A 113 7.72 -0.50 8.84
CA SER A 113 6.74 -0.42 7.77
C SER A 113 6.30 -1.81 7.39
N ALA A 114 5.07 -1.94 6.90
CA ALA A 114 4.57 -3.16 6.29
C ALA A 114 3.64 -2.83 5.12
N SER A 115 3.70 -3.61 4.05
CA SER A 115 2.75 -3.59 2.97
C SER A 115 2.23 -5.00 2.69
N ILE A 116 0.96 -5.07 2.31
CA ILE A 116 0.27 -6.32 1.95
C ILE A 116 -0.09 -6.21 0.47
N LYS A 117 0.39 -7.14 -0.33
CA LYS A 117 0.00 -7.29 -1.73
C LYS A 117 -1.06 -8.36 -1.85
N PHE A 118 -2.20 -8.01 -2.43
CA PHE A 118 -3.33 -8.91 -2.57
C PHE A 118 -3.99 -8.78 -3.95
N GLU A 119 -4.73 -9.81 -4.32
CA GLU A 119 -5.44 -9.89 -5.59
C GLU A 119 -6.95 -10.04 -5.39
N VAL A 120 -7.71 -9.43 -6.29
CA VAL A 120 -9.17 -9.47 -6.31
C VAL A 120 -9.64 -9.89 -7.69
N ASP A 121 -10.64 -10.75 -7.73
CA ASP A 121 -11.24 -11.19 -9.00
C ASP A 121 -12.03 -10.04 -9.60
N LYS A 122 -11.73 -9.69 -10.86
CA LYS A 122 -12.39 -8.59 -11.56
C LYS A 122 -13.90 -8.83 -11.69
N ALA A 123 -14.28 -10.08 -11.95
CA ALA A 123 -15.68 -10.48 -12.01
C ALA A 123 -16.43 -10.25 -10.68
N TRP A 124 -15.75 -10.38 -9.52
CA TRP A 124 -16.37 -10.09 -8.24
C TRP A 124 -16.65 -8.60 -8.09
N ILE A 125 -15.66 -7.74 -8.41
CA ILE A 125 -15.80 -6.28 -8.35
C ILE A 125 -16.97 -5.82 -9.24
N GLU A 126 -16.98 -6.25 -10.50
CA GLU A 126 -18.02 -5.92 -11.47
C GLU A 126 -19.40 -6.44 -11.05
N SER A 127 -19.48 -7.65 -10.48
CA SER A 127 -20.75 -8.22 -10.01
C SER A 127 -21.39 -7.41 -8.87
N LYS A 128 -20.59 -6.63 -8.15
CA LYS A 128 -21.05 -5.73 -7.09
C LYS A 128 -21.35 -4.32 -7.61
N GLY A 129 -21.09 -4.04 -8.89
CA GLY A 129 -21.36 -2.75 -9.52
C GLY A 129 -20.35 -1.67 -9.17
N PHE A 130 -19.13 -2.07 -8.79
CA PHE A 130 -18.04 -1.16 -8.44
C PHE A 130 -16.95 -1.16 -9.52
N GLU A 131 -16.09 -0.15 -9.46
CA GLU A 131 -14.90 -0.07 -10.28
C GLU A 131 -13.69 -0.64 -9.52
N PRO A 132 -12.63 -1.09 -10.22
CA PRO A 132 -11.39 -1.53 -9.57
C PRO A 132 -10.79 -0.49 -8.61
N GLU A 133 -11.03 0.80 -8.83
CA GLU A 133 -10.55 1.89 -7.97
C GLU A 133 -11.27 1.94 -6.61
N ASP A 134 -12.45 1.34 -6.48
CA ASP A 134 -13.23 1.32 -5.24
C ASP A 134 -12.74 0.27 -4.22
N VAL A 135 -11.79 -0.58 -4.62
CA VAL A 135 -11.24 -1.64 -3.77
C VAL A 135 -10.27 -1.06 -2.74
N VAL A 136 -10.54 -1.36 -1.48
CA VAL A 136 -9.73 -0.95 -0.34
C VAL A 136 -9.44 -2.13 0.58
N LEU A 137 -8.31 -2.06 1.29
CA LEU A 137 -8.01 -2.97 2.39
C LEU A 137 -8.36 -2.33 3.72
N MET A 138 -9.24 -2.97 4.49
CA MET A 138 -9.62 -2.53 5.82
C MET A 138 -8.85 -3.30 6.88
N ARG A 139 -8.43 -2.62 7.94
CA ARG A 139 -7.80 -3.19 9.13
C ARG A 139 -8.69 -3.00 10.35
N TYR A 140 -8.89 -4.04 11.14
CA TYR A 140 -9.65 -3.95 12.39
C TYR A 140 -8.73 -3.71 13.60
N ILE A 141 -8.96 -2.62 14.34
CA ILE A 141 -8.32 -2.36 15.65
C ILE A 141 -9.35 -1.83 16.66
N GLY A 142 -10.34 -2.66 16.98
CA GLY A 142 -11.52 -2.26 17.77
C GLY A 142 -12.54 -1.44 16.95
N ARG A 143 -12.16 -1.01 15.75
CA ARG A 143 -13.01 -0.49 14.69
C ARG A 143 -12.32 -0.73 13.35
N TRP A 144 -13.10 -0.78 12.27
CA TRP A 144 -12.54 -0.83 10.92
C TRP A 144 -11.87 0.48 10.54
N GLN A 145 -10.69 0.37 9.94
CA GLN A 145 -9.92 1.49 9.42
C GLN A 145 -9.51 1.18 7.99
N GLU A 146 -9.81 2.11 7.10
CA GLU A 146 -9.32 2.05 5.72
C GLU A 146 -7.80 2.23 5.70
N LEU A 147 -7.12 1.43 4.90
CA LEU A 147 -5.70 1.57 4.63
C LEU A 147 -5.51 2.23 3.27
N GLU A 148 -4.37 2.92 3.12
CA GLU A 148 -3.93 3.42 1.83
C GLU A 148 -3.70 2.22 0.89
N THR A 149 -4.55 2.12 -0.14
CA THR A 149 -4.56 1.04 -1.12
C THR A 149 -4.26 1.60 -2.50
N GLU A 150 -3.21 1.05 -3.14
CA GLU A 150 -2.82 1.40 -4.50
C GLU A 150 -3.08 0.21 -5.43
N MET A 151 -3.68 0.47 -6.58
CA MET A 151 -3.77 -0.50 -7.66
C MET A 151 -2.42 -0.59 -8.38
N ILE A 152 -1.82 -1.77 -8.37
CA ILE A 152 -0.48 -2.00 -8.92
C ILE A 152 -0.54 -2.48 -10.37
N SER A 153 -1.49 -3.36 -10.67
CA SER A 153 -1.65 -3.88 -12.02
C SER A 153 -3.02 -4.51 -12.21
N GLU A 154 -3.52 -4.45 -13.43
CA GLU A 154 -4.76 -5.09 -13.84
C GLU A 154 -4.49 -6.12 -14.94
N SER A 155 -5.17 -7.26 -14.85
CA SER A 155 -5.19 -8.32 -15.87
C SER A 155 -6.61 -8.56 -16.37
N THR A 156 -6.79 -9.52 -17.27
CA THR A 156 -8.11 -9.86 -17.79
C THR A 156 -9.05 -10.47 -16.75
N THR A 157 -8.52 -11.08 -15.69
CA THR A 157 -9.32 -11.79 -14.69
C THR A 157 -9.16 -11.28 -13.27
N LYS A 158 -8.01 -10.67 -12.95
CA LYS A 158 -7.66 -10.22 -11.61
C LYS A 158 -7.07 -8.81 -11.60
N VAL A 159 -7.25 -8.12 -10.49
CA VAL A 159 -6.60 -6.85 -10.19
C VAL A 159 -5.72 -7.03 -8.96
N ILE A 160 -4.49 -6.51 -9.00
CA ILE A 160 -3.50 -6.61 -7.93
C ILE A 160 -3.37 -5.24 -7.26
N TYR A 161 -3.44 -5.25 -5.93
CA TYR A 161 -3.33 -4.07 -5.09
C TYR A 161 -2.19 -4.24 -4.09
N GLU A 162 -1.67 -3.12 -3.61
CA GLU A 162 -0.75 -3.06 -2.48
C GLU A 162 -1.32 -2.08 -1.45
N SER A 163 -1.29 -2.45 -0.17
CA SER A 163 -1.75 -1.57 0.90
C SER A 163 -0.73 -1.45 2.01
N THR A 164 -0.48 -0.22 2.44
CA THR A 164 0.42 0.07 3.56
C THR A 164 -0.32 -0.13 4.87
N THR A 165 0.26 -0.90 5.78
CA THR A 165 -0.34 -1.15 7.10
C THR A 165 0.63 -0.79 8.24
N PRO A 166 0.16 -0.08 9.28
CA PRO A 166 0.96 0.17 10.48
C PRO A 166 1.24 -1.08 11.31
N GLY A 167 0.52 -2.18 11.08
CA GLY A 167 0.72 -3.44 11.78
C GLY A 167 -0.27 -4.52 11.38
N PHE A 168 -0.06 -5.73 11.89
CA PHE A 168 -0.90 -6.88 11.55
C PHE A 168 -2.13 -6.97 12.47
N SER A 169 -3.23 -7.50 11.93
CA SER A 169 -4.52 -7.68 12.63
C SER A 169 -5.43 -8.58 11.78
N VAL A 170 -6.73 -8.55 12.07
CA VAL A 170 -7.79 -8.94 11.14
C VAL A 170 -7.94 -7.87 10.06
N PHE A 171 -8.10 -8.32 8.82
CA PHE A 171 -8.28 -7.51 7.63
C PHE A 171 -9.49 -7.97 6.83
N ALA A 172 -10.03 -7.03 6.06
CA ALA A 172 -11.08 -7.29 5.09
C ALA A 172 -10.72 -6.62 3.76
N VAL A 173 -10.77 -7.38 2.67
CA VAL A 173 -10.74 -6.81 1.32
C VAL A 173 -12.16 -6.41 0.99
N SER A 174 -12.41 -5.15 0.66
CA SER A 174 -13.76 -4.64 0.44
C SER A 174 -13.83 -3.62 -0.69
N VAL A 175 -15.04 -3.40 -1.19
CA VAL A 175 -15.36 -2.24 -2.03
C VAL A 175 -16.13 -1.22 -1.21
N LYS A 176 -15.74 0.04 -1.32
CA LYS A 176 -16.43 1.13 -0.64
C LYS A 176 -17.70 1.45 -1.40
N LYS A 177 -18.84 1.39 -0.71
CA LYS A 177 -20.04 2.04 -1.23
C LYS A 177 -19.76 3.53 -1.22
N ILE A 178 -19.68 4.16 -2.39
CA ILE A 178 -19.78 5.61 -2.48
C ILE A 178 -21.22 5.95 -2.05
N VAL A 179 -21.45 6.01 -0.74
CA VAL A 179 -22.45 6.92 -0.21
C VAL A 179 -21.86 8.26 -0.59
N ALA A 180 -22.45 8.89 -1.61
CA ALA A 180 -22.19 10.29 -1.88
C ALA A 180 -22.27 10.95 -0.51
N GLU A 181 -21.13 11.39 0.04
CA GLU A 181 -21.15 12.33 1.13
C GLU A 181 -22.04 13.44 0.61
N GLU A 182 -23.21 13.56 1.24
CA GLU A 182 -23.97 14.78 1.24
C GLU A 182 -22.94 15.84 1.60
N VAL A 183 -22.53 16.58 0.58
CA VAL A 183 -21.71 17.78 0.69
C VAL A 183 -22.46 18.72 1.62
N GLU A 184 -22.20 18.60 2.92
CA GLU A 184 -22.57 19.62 3.89
C GLU A 184 -21.80 20.89 3.51
N GLY A 185 -22.47 21.74 2.74
CA GLY A 185 -22.28 23.18 2.78
C GLY A 185 -21.14 23.74 1.95
N VAL A 186 -21.29 23.75 0.62
CA VAL A 186 -20.98 24.97 -0.13
C VAL A 186 -22.27 25.44 -0.76
N GLU A 187 -22.84 26.52 -0.22
CA GLU A 187 -23.97 27.24 -0.80
C GLU A 187 -23.69 27.55 -2.27
N GLU A 188 -24.41 26.87 -3.15
CA GLU A 188 -24.55 27.26 -4.54
C GLU A 188 -25.59 28.38 -4.61
N THR A 189 -25.13 29.64 -4.65
CA THR A 189 -26.00 30.76 -5.02
C THR A 189 -26.31 30.66 -6.52
N LYS A 190 -27.52 30.16 -6.77
CA LYS A 190 -28.29 30.10 -8.02
C LYS A 190 -28.04 31.27 -9.00
N PRO A 191 -27.96 31.00 -10.32
CA PRO A 191 -27.86 32.02 -11.36
C PRO A 191 -29.25 32.53 -11.79
N GLU A 192 -29.38 33.84 -12.01
CA GLU A 192 -30.49 34.45 -12.74
C GLU A 192 -29.98 34.94 -14.10
N VAL A 193 -30.59 34.37 -15.14
CA VAL A 193 -30.32 34.50 -16.58
C VAL A 193 -31.04 35.74 -17.12
N ILE A 194 -30.37 36.59 -17.91
CA ILE A 194 -30.94 37.27 -19.11
C ILE A 194 -29.82 37.53 -20.15
N GLU A 195 -29.90 36.77 -21.25
CA GLU A 195 -29.74 37.13 -22.70
C GLU A 195 -28.53 37.97 -23.16
N GLU A 196 -27.88 37.75 -24.29
CA GLU A 196 -27.97 36.82 -25.42
C GLU A 196 -26.76 37.16 -26.32
N SER A 197 -26.44 36.26 -27.25
CA SER A 197 -25.73 36.51 -28.51
C SER A 197 -24.22 36.17 -28.57
N VAL A 198 -24.00 35.02 -29.22
CA VAL A 198 -23.21 34.88 -30.47
C VAL A 198 -21.85 34.16 -30.39
N ILE A 199 -21.94 32.87 -30.75
CA ILE A 199 -21.18 32.11 -31.79
C ILE A 199 -19.68 31.76 -31.54
N GLU A 200 -19.43 30.44 -31.57
CA GLU A 200 -18.36 29.60 -32.21
C GLU A 200 -17.02 30.26 -32.58
N GLU A 201 -15.84 29.64 -32.59
CA GLU A 201 -15.28 28.27 -32.40
C GLU A 201 -13.74 28.46 -32.32
N GLU A 202 -13.03 27.48 -31.73
CA GLU A 202 -11.60 27.08 -31.89
C GLU A 202 -10.42 28.08 -32.12
N GLU A 203 -9.38 27.97 -31.26
CA GLU A 203 -7.98 27.56 -31.60
C GLU A 203 -6.86 28.18 -30.71
N GLU A 204 -5.93 27.29 -30.30
CA GLU A 204 -4.45 27.41 -30.17
C GLU A 204 -3.75 28.66 -29.58
N GLY A 205 -2.81 28.38 -28.65
CA GLY A 205 -1.54 29.10 -28.57
C GLY A 205 -1.53 30.48 -27.89
N SER A 206 -1.75 30.53 -26.58
CA SER A 206 -1.64 31.78 -25.82
C SER A 206 -0.18 32.23 -25.65
N LYS A 207 0.16 33.31 -26.36
CA LYS A 207 1.40 34.09 -26.33
C LYS A 207 1.68 34.79 -24.99
N GLY A 208 1.14 34.31 -23.87
CA GLY A 208 1.35 34.85 -22.52
C GLY A 208 2.81 34.79 -22.05
N TRP A 209 3.58 33.81 -22.53
CA TRP A 209 5.03 33.72 -22.29
C TRP A 209 5.80 34.91 -22.90
N LEU A 210 5.32 35.50 -24.02
CA LEU A 210 6.11 36.48 -24.77
C LEU A 210 6.16 37.83 -24.05
N LEU A 211 5.13 38.16 -23.28
CA LEU A 211 5.14 39.39 -22.47
C LEU A 211 6.05 39.24 -21.24
N VAL A 212 6.12 38.04 -20.66
CA VAL A 212 7.00 37.76 -19.50
C VAL A 212 8.47 37.84 -19.91
N THR A 213 8.85 37.31 -21.07
CA THR A 213 10.25 37.37 -21.55
C THR A 213 10.70 38.80 -21.88
N VAL A 214 9.83 39.64 -22.45
CA VAL A 214 10.15 41.04 -22.75
C VAL A 214 10.35 41.88 -21.48
N ILE A 215 9.56 41.64 -20.43
CA ILE A 215 9.69 42.35 -19.15
C ILE A 215 11.02 42.00 -18.46
N ILE A 216 11.42 40.72 -18.48
CA ILE A 216 12.69 40.27 -17.89
C ILE A 216 13.88 40.90 -18.64
N LEU A 217 13.84 40.95 -19.97
CA LEU A 217 14.90 41.56 -20.78
C LEU A 217 15.04 43.07 -20.52
N ALA A 218 13.93 43.78 -20.34
CA ALA A 218 13.94 45.21 -20.02
C ALA A 218 14.59 45.49 -18.64
N LEU A 219 14.29 44.67 -17.63
CA LEU A 219 14.88 44.82 -16.29
C LEU A 219 16.40 44.57 -16.28
N VAL A 220 16.87 43.57 -17.05
CA VAL A 220 18.31 43.32 -17.20
C VAL A 220 19.00 44.48 -17.91
N MET A 221 18.40 45.03 -18.97
CA MET A 221 18.98 46.17 -19.70
C MET A 221 19.10 47.41 -18.81
N VAL A 222 18.09 47.71 -17.98
CA VAL A 222 18.14 48.81 -17.01
C VAL A 222 19.22 48.57 -15.95
N GLY A 223 19.38 47.34 -15.47
CA GLY A 223 20.46 46.97 -14.54
C GLY A 223 21.85 47.18 -15.13
N VAL A 224 22.06 46.78 -16.39
CA VAL A 224 23.32 46.97 -17.11
C VAL A 224 23.62 48.47 -17.32
N LEU A 225 22.62 49.26 -17.73
CA LEU A 225 22.79 50.71 -17.87
C LEU A 225 23.13 51.39 -16.53
N PHE A 226 22.51 50.96 -15.43
CA PHE A 226 22.84 51.46 -14.10
C PHE A 226 24.27 51.10 -13.68
N TYR A 227 24.70 49.87 -13.97
CA TYR A 227 26.05 49.40 -13.68
C TYR A 227 27.12 50.21 -14.43
N PHE A 228 26.94 50.42 -15.74
CA PHE A 228 27.87 51.22 -16.54
C PHE A 228 27.89 52.69 -16.15
N ASN A 229 26.76 53.26 -15.72
CA ASN A 229 26.74 54.64 -15.24
C ASN A 229 27.49 54.79 -13.91
N LYS A 230 27.47 53.76 -13.04
CA LYS A 230 28.26 53.74 -11.79
C LYS A 230 29.77 53.72 -12.05
N GLU A 231 30.25 52.94 -13.02
CA GLU A 231 31.68 52.93 -13.38
C GLU A 231 32.15 54.28 -13.94
N LYS A 232 31.30 54.97 -14.71
CA LYS A 232 31.62 56.30 -15.27
C LYS A 232 31.72 57.39 -14.20
N LEU A 233 30.99 57.25 -13.09
CA LEU A 233 31.07 58.17 -11.95
C LEU A 233 32.33 57.94 -11.08
N LEU A 234 32.80 56.70 -10.97
CA LEU A 234 34.03 56.39 -10.22
C LEU A 234 35.31 56.75 -11.00
N SER A 235 35.28 56.68 -12.33
CA SER A 235 36.40 57.13 -13.19
C SER A 235 36.67 58.64 -13.11
N LYS A 236 35.66 59.48 -12.84
CA LYS A 236 35.81 60.94 -12.73
C LYS A 236 36.26 61.43 -11.35
N SER A 237 36.26 60.57 -10.34
CA SER A 237 36.63 60.94 -8.96
C SER A 237 38.11 60.67 -8.62
N ASN A 238 38.87 60.00 -9.50
CA ASN A 238 40.31 59.78 -9.36
C ASN A 238 41.10 60.49 -10.48
N LYS A 239 40.92 61.81 -10.58
CA LYS A 239 41.90 62.72 -11.18
C LYS A 239 42.06 63.94 -10.27
#